data_AF-A0A9X1VCE4-F1
#
_entry.id   AF-A0A9X1VCE4-F1
#
_cell.length_a   1.000
_cell.length_b   1.000
_cell.length_c   1.000
_cell.angle_alpha   90.00
_cell.angle_beta   90.00
_cell.angle_gamma   90.00
#
_symmetry.space_group_name_H-M   'P 1'
#
loop_
_entity.id
_entity.type
_entity.pdbx_description
1 polymer ?
#
loop_
_entity_poly.entity_id
_entity_poly.type
_entity_poly.pdbx_seq_one_letter_code
_entity_poly.pdbx_strand_id
1 'polypeptide(L)' 'MKKLSLSLHPRLALGLLLLPLGAALPSCVTVAAYQKVYLNDEDMKLASKTVETPETNFESYREGAGGANGGKVGGGCGCN' A
#
# COMPACT_ATOMS: atom_id res chain seq x y z
N MET A 1 -43.82 -19.64 28.72
CA MET A 1 -42.52 -18.94 28.84
C MET A 1 -41.78 -19.12 27.53
N LYS A 2 -41.48 -18.03 26.83
CA LYS A 2 -41.07 -18.01 25.42
C LYS A 2 -39.66 -18.61 25.30
N LYS A 3 -39.52 -19.73 24.56
CA LYS A 3 -38.23 -20.33 24.22
C LYS A 3 -37.39 -19.28 23.51
N LEU A 4 -36.31 -18.88 24.17
CA LEU A 4 -35.27 -18.01 23.61
C LEU A 4 -34.58 -18.81 22.51
N SER A 5 -35.12 -18.72 21.29
CA SER A 5 -34.50 -19.27 20.08
C SER A 5 -33.33 -18.35 19.70
N LEU A 6 -32.23 -18.47 20.44
CA LEU A 6 -30.95 -17.94 20.01
C LEU A 6 -30.42 -18.92 18.96
N SER A 7 -30.97 -18.81 17.75
CA SER A 7 -30.43 -19.48 16.56
C SER A 7 -29.09 -18.82 16.25
N LEU A 8 -28.05 -19.30 16.93
CA LEU A 8 -26.65 -18.97 16.69
C LEU A 8 -26.28 -19.49 15.30
N HIS A 9 -26.58 -18.70 14.28
CA HIS A 9 -26.12 -18.95 12.93
C HIS A 9 -24.59 -18.86 12.97
N PRO A 10 -23.84 -19.94 12.64
CA PRO A 10 -22.38 -19.95 12.76
C PRO A 10 -21.71 -18.86 11.91
N ARG A 11 -22.41 -18.39 10.86
CA ARG A 11 -22.00 -17.26 10.01
C ARG A 11 -22.08 -15.90 10.72
N LEU A 12 -23.06 -15.70 11.60
CA LEU A 12 -23.21 -14.45 12.37
C LEU A 12 -22.18 -14.38 13.50
N ALA A 13 -21.88 -15.52 14.13
CA ALA A 13 -20.84 -15.62 15.16
C ALA A 13 -19.43 -15.35 14.58
N LEU A 14 -19.14 -15.87 13.38
CA LEU A 14 -17.87 -15.61 12.69
C LEU A 14 -17.74 -14.14 12.26
N GLY A 15 -18.83 -13.54 11.76
CA GLY A 15 -18.86 -12.12 11.40
C GLY A 15 -18.65 -11.19 12.61
N LEU A 16 -19.24 -11.53 13.76
CA LEU A 16 -19.08 -10.78 15.01
C LEU A 16 -17.65 -10.88 15.58
N LEU A 17 -16.95 -11.99 15.34
CA LEU A 17 -15.56 -12.22 15.75
C LEU A 17 -14.54 -11.49 14.85
N LEU A 18 -14.81 -11.38 13.54
CA LEU A 18 -13.90 -10.76 12.55
C LEU A 18 -14.03 -9.23 12.45
N LEU A 19 -15.18 -8.68 12.82
CA LEU A 19 -15.45 -7.24 12.79
C LEU A 19 -14.47 -6.37 13.61
N PRO A 20 -14.07 -6.74 14.86
CA PRO A 20 -13.11 -5.93 15.63
C PRO A 20 -11.69 -5.98 15.06
N LEU A 21 -11.31 -7.02 14.32
CA LEU A 21 -9.97 -7.16 13.76
C LEU A 21 -9.67 -6.15 12.63
N GLY A 22 -10.70 -5.73 11.89
CA GLY A 22 -10.57 -4.72 10.83
C GLY A 22 -10.50 -3.27 11.34
N ALA A 23 -11.00 -3.00 12.56
CA ALA A 23 -11.02 -1.66 13.13
C ALA A 23 -9.71 -1.24 13.82
N ALA A 24 -8.79 -2.18 14.03
CA ALA A 24 -7.54 -1.95 14.78
C ALA A 24 -6.36 -1.46 13.92
N LEU A 25 -6.55 -1.18 12.63
CA LEU A 25 -5.49 -0.77 11.71
C LEU A 25 -5.67 0.69 11.24
N PRO A 26 -5.37 1.72 12.05
CA PRO A 26 -5.22 3.07 11.54
C PRO A 26 -3.91 3.14 10.72
N SER A 27 -4.01 3.13 9.39
CA SER A 27 -2.84 2.93 8.52
C SER A 27 -2.39 4.16 7.72
N CYS A 28 -3.05 5.32 7.80
CA CYS A 28 -2.61 6.53 7.08
C CYS A 28 -2.95 7.78 7.89
N VAL A 29 -1.93 8.62 8.16
CA VAL A 29 -2.09 9.93 8.79
C VAL A 29 -1.55 10.99 7.84
N THR A 30 -2.25 12.11 7.73
CA THR A 30 -1.80 13.24 6.91
C THR A 30 -0.68 13.98 7.64
N VAL A 31 0.46 14.14 6.96
CA VAL A 31 1.62 14.86 7.49
C VAL A 31 1.58 16.32 7.03
N ALA A 32 1.85 17.25 7.95
CA ALA A 32 1.92 18.66 7.62
C ALA A 32 3.06 18.94 6.61
N ALA A 33 2.85 19.87 5.68
CA ALA A 33 3.77 20.08 4.55
C ALA A 33 5.23 20.32 4.96
N TYR A 34 5.47 21.04 6.06
CA TYR A 34 6.82 21.33 6.55
C TYR A 34 7.53 20.11 7.18
N GLN A 35 6.78 19.13 7.70
CA GLN A 35 7.36 17.90 8.25
C GLN A 35 7.80 16.94 7.15
N LYS A 36 7.28 17.09 5.93
CA LYS A 36 7.66 16.28 4.78
C LYS A 36 9.15 16.42 4.43
N VAL A 37 9.81 17.51 4.80
CA VAL A 37 11.27 17.65 4.63
C VAL A 37 12.06 16.55 5.32
N TYR A 38 11.54 15.98 6.42
CA TYR A 38 12.19 14.90 7.17
C TYR A 38 11.80 13.50 6.68
N LEU A 39 10.76 13.39 5.85
CA LEU A 39 10.30 12.15 5.24
C LEU A 39 10.82 11.99 3.80
N ASN A 40 11.02 13.11 3.12
CA ASN A 40 11.42 13.18 1.73
C ASN A 40 12.95 13.09 1.63
N ASP A 41 13.45 11.88 1.86
CA ASP A 41 14.84 11.54 1.58
C ASP A 41 15.07 11.42 0.07
N GLU A 42 16.23 11.87 -0.39
CA GLU A 42 16.65 11.77 -1.80
C GLU A 42 16.76 10.32 -2.25
N ASP A 43 17.19 9.40 -1.38
CA ASP A 43 17.27 7.97 -1.69
C ASP A 43 15.90 7.27 -1.68
N MET A 44 14.86 7.89 -1.12
CA MET A 44 13.49 7.37 -1.10
C MET A 44 12.65 7.87 -2.29
N LYS A 45 13.26 8.62 -3.23
CA LYS A 45 12.59 9.00 -4.47
C LYS A 45 12.27 7.75 -5.28
N LEU A 46 11.01 7.61 -5.66
CA LEU A 46 10.50 6.57 -6.58
C LEU A 46 10.96 6.81 -8.03
N ALA A 47 12.20 7.22 -8.22
CA ALA A 47 12.81 7.55 -9.50
C ALA A 47 14.18 6.89 -9.58
N SER A 48 14.48 6.20 -10.68
CA SER A 48 15.81 5.65 -10.89
C SER A 48 16.83 6.76 -11.03
N LYS A 49 18.04 6.54 -10.48
CA LYS A 49 19.18 7.43 -10.72
C LYS A 49 19.53 7.37 -12.22
N THR A 50 20.04 8.47 -12.76
CA THR A 50 20.40 8.55 -14.18
C THR A 50 21.42 7.49 -14.61
N VAL A 51 22.31 7.10 -13.69
CA VAL A 51 23.28 6.02 -13.89
C VAL A 51 22.63 4.64 -14.09
N GLU A 52 21.42 4.41 -13.57
CA GLU A 52 20.69 3.13 -13.66
C GLU A 52 19.76 3.05 -14.88
N THR A 53 19.73 4.11 -15.70
CA THR A 53 18.92 4.16 -16.93
C THR A 53 19.28 3.08 -17.97
N PRO A 54 20.57 2.76 -18.25
CA PRO A 54 20.89 1.69 -19.21
C PRO A 54 20.44 0.30 -18.74
N GLU A 55 20.62 -0.03 -17.46
CA GLU A 55 20.21 -1.31 -16.87
C GLU A 55 18.70 -1.48 -16.91
N THR A 56 17.96 -0.46 -16.44
CA THR A 56 16.48 -0.47 -16.47
C THR A 56 15.93 -0.51 -17.90
N ASN A 57 16.62 0.11 -18.87
CA ASN A 57 16.26 -0.03 -20.28
C ASN A 57 16.46 -1.47 -20.75
N PHE A 58 17.58 -2.12 -20.42
CA PHE A 58 17.82 -3.50 -20.82
C PHE A 58 16.73 -4.45 -20.26
N GLU A 59 16.43 -4.36 -18.97
CA GLU A 59 15.41 -5.17 -18.29
C GLU A 59 14.01 -4.91 -18.86
N SER A 60 13.65 -3.64 -19.08
CA SER A 60 12.34 -3.30 -19.64
C SER A 60 12.19 -3.75 -21.10
N TYR A 61 13.23 -3.63 -21.91
CA TYR A 61 13.18 -4.08 -23.31
C TYR A 61 13.24 -5.59 -23.48
N ARG A 62 14.00 -6.32 -22.64
CA ARG A 62 14.17 -7.78 -22.79
C ARG A 62 13.18 -8.59 -21.96
N GLU A 63 12.85 -8.13 -20.76
CA GLU A 63 12.08 -8.89 -19.77
C GLU A 63 10.68 -8.30 -19.54
N GLY A 64 10.40 -7.12 -20.09
CA GLY A 64 9.15 -6.41 -19.85
C GLY A 64 9.03 -5.90 -18.41
N ALA A 65 10.17 -5.69 -17.74
CA ALA A 65 10.20 -5.16 -16.38
C ALA A 65 9.57 -3.76 -16.32
N GLY A 66 8.66 -3.56 -15.36
CA GLY A 66 7.97 -2.29 -15.16
C GLY A 66 7.36 -2.17 -13.76
N GLY A 67 7.43 -0.98 -13.17
CA GLY A 67 6.84 -0.65 -11.87
C GLY A 67 7.72 0.29 -11.04
N ALA A 68 7.09 1.16 -10.22
CA ALA A 68 7.68 1.98 -9.15
C ALA A 68 8.90 2.88 -9.46
N ASN A 69 9.34 3.00 -10.71
CA ASN A 69 10.56 3.74 -11.09
C ASN A 69 10.30 5.20 -11.48
N GLY A 70 9.06 5.69 -11.42
CA GLY A 70 8.70 7.09 -11.66
C GLY A 70 8.99 7.62 -13.07
N GLY A 71 9.29 6.72 -14.02
CA GLY A 71 9.73 7.03 -15.39
C GLY A 71 8.81 6.43 -16.45
N LYS A 72 9.24 6.48 -17.73
CA LYS A 72 8.44 6.01 -18.88
C LYS A 72 7.97 4.54 -18.77
N VAL A 73 8.74 3.70 -18.10
CA VAL A 73 8.51 2.25 -17.99
C VAL A 73 7.79 1.83 -16.70
N GLY A 74 7.45 2.77 -15.81
CA GLY A 74 6.70 2.46 -14.58
C GLY A 74 6.40 3.69 -13.74
N GLY A 75 5.16 3.79 -13.23
CA GLY A 75 4.72 4.84 -12.29
C GLY A 75 4.76 4.39 -10.84
N GLY A 76 4.86 5.35 -9.91
CA GLY A 76 4.66 5.14 -8.48
C GLY A 76 3.29 5.67 -8.01
N CYS A 77 2.83 5.31 -6.80
CA CYS A 77 1.60 5.88 -6.22
C CYS A 77 1.69 7.36 -5.85
N GLY A 78 2.85 8.01 -6.09
CA GLY A 78 3.04 9.43 -5.81
C GLY A 78 2.97 9.76 -4.32
N CYS A 79 3.20 8.78 -3.45
CA CYS A 79 3.01 8.91 -2.01
C CYS A 79 4.18 9.62 -1.28
N ASN A 80 4.99 10.40 -2.00
CA ASN A 80 6.03 11.29 -1.45
C ASN A 80 5.41 12.68 -1.18
#